data_AF-A0A562NHD8-F1
#
_entry.id   AF-A0A562NHD8-F1
#
_cell.length_a   1.000
_cell.length_b   1.000
_cell.length_c   1.000
_cell.angle_alpha   90.00
_cell.angle_beta   90.00
_cell.angle_gamma   90.00
#
_symmetry.space_group_name_H-M   'P 1'
#
loop_
_entity.id
_entity.type
_entity.pdbx_description
1 polymer ?
#
loop_
_entity_poly.entity_id
_entity_poly.type
_entity_poly.pdbx_seq_one_letter_code
_entity_poly.pdbx_strand_id
1 'polypeptide(L)'
;MMRKTVAAPAGALAILASTMMAGADGPSNLHDLTAGDPFFYTADQDIKADDGQREMLGVGRPDRTHSGIPHLPVFMGYMNTNYTYRFVTVAEQVFTMIGEGKHGLWRVQDNGTIREYLKPGATGLKEGADPLAVENEGVVGSDYASFIPEAGWDGYRYPDQKIDDQGRLTFIDLPITHPKYQGKYQNHDPIDLPNFYCTMSENDFPYALQAMDFAFAQKAANKVGPLGKRAGLDVSENYTRVLRLSHFPDARTWVNTGVEGQDALHVDWKPVDTTQTEAEYYLVERPFFNKPYLFVAAVYDNRDNDDLSYVRPAGPYWDALGERQAGLKTEVTQAPRFHLEGGGEAAAVGTPLFGVHHPNRAAYKGGGACPLKGGDWGRYPDTSGGAGWPTNYEEVTPLCDAVLVDIKFYSNLDQQEWTDPKKYLANAATGSTDVTYKVMPGDYGTFTDPYNTAQGKVNPDAMSVPEEITLTYSSVASPVEFERPAPRSLDTAQMVPTPSTSCRPIPG
;
A
#
# COMPACT_ATOMS: atom_id res chain seq x y z
N MET A 1 -77.71 -49.19 14.56
CA MET A 1 -76.34 -49.66 14.83
C MET A 1 -75.41 -48.46 14.86
N MET A 2 -74.77 -48.23 16.02
CA MET A 2 -73.51 -47.49 16.31
C MET A 2 -73.15 -46.28 15.41
N ARG A 3 -73.28 -45.00 15.83
CA ARG A 3 -72.38 -44.18 16.72
C ARG A 3 -70.88 -44.35 16.37
N LYS A 4 -70.11 -43.33 15.97
CA LYS A 4 -69.71 -42.07 16.66
C LYS A 4 -69.08 -41.09 15.63
N THR A 5 -69.42 -39.79 15.60
CA THR A 5 -68.64 -38.61 16.11
C THR A 5 -67.12 -38.67 15.81
N VAL A 6 -66.47 -37.64 15.24
CA VAL A 6 -66.02 -36.36 15.86
C VAL A 6 -65.61 -35.40 14.72
N ALA A 7 -66.28 -34.24 14.58
CA ALA A 7 -65.79 -32.87 14.86
C ALA A 7 -64.47 -32.44 14.21
N ALA A 8 -64.54 -31.42 13.34
CA ALA A 8 -63.45 -30.46 13.12
C ALA A 8 -63.27 -29.62 14.41
N PRO A 9 -62.03 -29.24 14.79
CA PRO A 9 -61.59 -27.87 14.47
C PRO A 9 -60.05 -27.69 14.37
N ALA A 10 -59.68 -26.42 14.16
CA ALA A 10 -58.36 -25.79 14.39
C ALA A 10 -57.27 -26.19 13.36
N GLY A 11 -56.81 -25.28 12.50
CA GLY A 11 -56.31 -23.96 12.87
C GLY A 11 -54.87 -24.08 13.34
N ALA A 12 -53.96 -24.46 12.44
CA ALA A 12 -52.52 -24.29 12.67
C ALA A 12 -52.10 -22.90 12.19
N LEU A 13 -52.50 -21.91 12.99
CA LEU A 13 -51.87 -20.60 12.99
C LEU A 13 -50.65 -20.71 13.92
N ALA A 14 -49.47 -20.85 13.34
CA ALA A 14 -48.19 -20.45 13.96
C ALA A 14 -47.21 -20.15 12.82
N ILE A 15 -47.56 -19.09 12.08
CA ILE A 15 -46.59 -18.23 11.42
C ILE A 15 -45.82 -17.52 12.55
N LEU A 16 -44.51 -17.33 12.34
CA LEU A 16 -43.54 -16.55 13.13
C LEU A 16 -42.79 -17.34 14.21
N ALA A 17 -41.59 -17.79 13.88
CA ALA A 17 -40.36 -17.31 14.54
C ALA A 17 -39.13 -18.11 14.05
N SER A 18 -38.63 -17.83 12.85
CA SER A 18 -37.23 -18.15 12.48
C SER A 18 -36.92 -17.70 11.06
N THR A 19 -37.14 -16.44 10.73
CA THR A 19 -36.45 -15.82 9.60
C THR A 19 -36.29 -14.34 9.91
N MET A 20 -35.04 -13.95 10.05
CA MET A 20 -34.56 -12.58 9.93
C MET A 20 -35.16 -11.65 10.99
N MET A 21 -34.51 -11.60 12.15
CA MET A 21 -34.26 -10.27 12.70
C MET A 21 -33.46 -9.53 11.64
N ALA A 22 -34.19 -8.82 10.77
CA ALA A 22 -33.79 -7.52 10.31
C ALA A 22 -33.61 -6.69 11.58
N GLY A 23 -32.46 -6.85 12.22
CA GLY A 23 -31.91 -5.81 13.06
C GLY A 23 -31.84 -4.58 12.18
N ALA A 24 -32.25 -3.45 12.73
CA ALA A 24 -32.02 -2.16 12.12
C ALA A 24 -30.51 -2.01 11.93
N ASP A 25 -30.00 -2.43 10.77
CA ASP A 25 -28.60 -2.27 10.44
C ASP A 25 -28.40 -0.78 10.26
N GLY A 26 -27.68 -0.19 11.21
CA GLY A 26 -27.00 1.07 10.98
C GLY A 26 -26.16 0.98 9.70
N PRO A 27 -25.65 2.12 9.20
CA PRO A 27 -24.83 2.14 8.01
C PRO A 27 -23.77 1.04 8.06
N SER A 28 -23.69 0.19 7.03
CA SER A 28 -22.73 -0.92 6.97
C SER A 28 -21.34 -0.39 7.36
N ASN A 29 -20.66 -1.04 8.31
CA ASN A 29 -19.32 -0.60 8.72
C ASN A 29 -18.34 -0.84 7.56
N LEU A 30 -18.10 0.20 6.77
CA LEU A 30 -17.29 0.13 5.56
C LEU A 30 -15.81 -0.14 5.85
N HIS A 31 -15.38 0.00 7.12
CA HIS A 31 -14.02 -0.27 7.56
C HIS A 31 -13.73 -1.73 7.85
N ASP A 32 -14.77 -2.55 8.04
CA ASP A 32 -14.63 -3.91 8.52
C ASP A 32 -15.40 -4.92 7.67
N LEU A 33 -14.71 -5.44 6.66
CA LEU A 33 -15.26 -6.51 5.80
C LEU A 33 -15.19 -7.90 6.46
N THR A 34 -14.59 -8.00 7.65
CA THR A 34 -14.48 -9.24 8.44
C THR A 34 -15.53 -9.35 9.55
N ALA A 35 -16.44 -8.36 9.63
CA ALA A 35 -17.47 -8.25 10.67
C ALA A 35 -16.90 -8.27 12.11
N GLY A 36 -15.70 -7.72 12.32
CA GLY A 36 -15.07 -7.59 13.64
C GLY A 36 -14.20 -8.77 14.05
N ASP A 37 -14.11 -9.82 13.24
CA ASP A 37 -13.34 -11.01 13.55
C ASP A 37 -12.26 -11.32 12.50
N PRO A 38 -11.03 -10.80 12.66
CA PRO A 38 -9.93 -11.10 11.74
C PRO A 38 -9.44 -12.56 11.82
N PHE A 39 -9.98 -13.36 12.75
CA PHE A 39 -9.67 -14.78 12.88
C PHE A 39 -10.82 -15.67 12.40
N PHE A 40 -11.87 -15.12 11.76
CA PHE A 40 -13.16 -15.78 11.48
C PHE A 40 -13.11 -17.25 11.02
N TYR A 41 -12.02 -17.67 10.38
CA TYR A 41 -11.76 -19.04 9.94
C TYR A 41 -11.61 -20.07 11.09
N THR A 42 -11.56 -19.63 12.35
CA THR A 42 -11.69 -20.49 13.55
C THR A 42 -12.92 -20.17 14.40
N ALA A 43 -13.85 -19.33 13.91
CA ALA A 43 -14.99 -18.87 14.70
C ALA A 43 -16.02 -19.98 15.01
N ASP A 44 -16.04 -21.04 14.21
CA ASP A 44 -16.89 -22.23 14.39
C ASP A 44 -16.25 -23.30 15.28
N GLN A 45 -15.03 -23.06 15.78
CA GLN A 45 -14.26 -24.00 16.59
C GLN A 45 -14.32 -23.64 18.07
N ASP A 46 -14.61 -24.63 18.91
CA ASP A 46 -14.64 -24.50 20.37
C ASP A 46 -14.13 -25.79 21.01
N ILE A 47 -12.96 -25.72 21.65
CA ILE A 47 -12.34 -26.85 22.32
C ILE A 47 -12.94 -27.00 23.70
N LYS A 48 -13.62 -28.12 23.91
CA LYS A 48 -14.32 -28.41 25.16
C LYS A 48 -13.35 -28.82 26.26
N ALA A 49 -13.76 -28.62 27.50
CA ALA A 49 -12.97 -29.01 28.67
C ALA A 49 -12.72 -30.52 28.77
N ASP A 50 -13.56 -31.35 28.15
CA ASP A 50 -13.43 -32.81 28.07
C ASP A 50 -12.77 -33.30 26.77
N ASP A 51 -12.38 -32.39 25.88
CA ASP A 51 -11.66 -32.73 24.65
C ASP A 51 -10.21 -33.13 24.95
N GLY A 52 -9.71 -34.19 24.30
CA GLY A 52 -8.32 -34.61 24.40
C GLY A 52 -7.33 -33.58 23.83
N GLN A 53 -7.80 -32.67 22.97
CA GLN A 53 -7.00 -31.60 22.39
C GLN A 53 -6.73 -30.44 23.34
N ARG A 54 -7.46 -30.36 24.48
CA ARG A 54 -7.35 -29.25 25.45
C ARG A 54 -5.93 -29.04 25.97
N GLU A 55 -5.15 -30.11 26.08
CA GLU A 55 -3.78 -30.06 26.59
C GLU A 55 -2.84 -29.36 25.60
N MET A 56 -3.15 -29.40 24.30
CA MET A 56 -2.36 -28.78 23.24
C MET A 56 -2.82 -27.36 22.91
N LEU A 57 -4.14 -27.14 22.88
CA LEU A 57 -4.74 -25.94 22.29
C LEU A 57 -5.52 -25.07 23.30
N GLY A 58 -5.65 -25.52 24.55
CA GLY A 58 -6.47 -24.86 25.56
C GLY A 58 -7.96 -25.15 25.42
N VAL A 59 -8.78 -24.49 26.24
CA VAL A 59 -10.25 -24.55 26.18
C VAL A 59 -10.77 -23.26 25.53
N GLY A 60 -11.76 -23.38 24.67
CA GLY A 60 -12.29 -22.27 23.89
C GLY A 60 -11.82 -22.31 22.43
N ARG A 61 -11.90 -21.16 21.77
CA ARG A 61 -11.44 -20.99 20.40
C ARG A 61 -9.92 -21.18 20.29
N PRO A 62 -9.43 -22.04 19.38
CA PRO A 62 -8.01 -22.21 19.18
C PRO A 62 -7.37 -20.92 18.65
N ASP A 63 -6.22 -20.56 19.22
CA ASP A 63 -5.40 -19.40 18.84
C ASP A 63 -4.07 -19.81 18.16
N ARG A 64 -3.85 -21.11 17.99
CA ARG A 64 -2.62 -21.69 17.43
C ARG A 64 -2.89 -23.05 16.76
N THR A 65 -1.95 -23.46 15.91
CA THR A 65 -1.88 -24.80 15.32
C THR A 65 -1.47 -25.86 16.36
N HIS A 66 -1.61 -27.16 16.03
CA HIS A 66 -1.10 -28.25 16.87
C HIS A 66 0.41 -28.16 17.12
N SER A 67 1.15 -27.55 16.19
CA SER A 67 2.58 -27.28 16.30
C SER A 67 2.89 -26.05 17.17
N GLY A 68 1.88 -25.42 17.78
CA GLY A 68 2.04 -24.22 18.62
C GLY A 68 2.25 -22.91 17.86
N ILE A 69 2.25 -22.94 16.52
CA ILE A 69 2.37 -21.73 15.69
C ILE A 69 1.08 -20.93 15.82
N PRO A 70 1.12 -19.63 16.17
CA PRO A 70 -0.07 -18.82 16.35
C PRO A 70 -0.86 -18.66 15.06
N HIS A 71 -2.19 -18.57 15.18
CA HIS A 71 -3.05 -18.10 14.12
C HIS A 71 -2.79 -16.61 13.85
N LEU A 72 -2.79 -16.23 12.58
CA LEU A 72 -2.51 -14.86 12.14
C LEU A 72 -3.78 -14.25 11.49
N PRO A 73 -3.97 -12.94 11.61
CA PRO A 73 -5.21 -12.31 11.19
C PRO A 73 -5.36 -12.28 9.67
N VAL A 74 -6.60 -12.21 9.21
CA VAL A 74 -6.96 -11.96 7.82
C VAL A 74 -7.72 -10.64 7.76
N PHE A 75 -7.29 -9.74 6.88
CA PHE A 75 -7.97 -8.48 6.57
C PHE A 75 -8.22 -8.39 5.07
N MET A 76 -9.36 -7.79 4.69
CA MET A 76 -9.73 -7.60 3.30
C MET A 76 -10.26 -6.19 3.10
N GLY A 77 -10.01 -5.64 1.92
CA GLY A 77 -10.45 -4.29 1.57
C GLY A 77 -10.31 -4.00 0.09
N TYR A 78 -10.62 -2.77 -0.30
CA TYR A 78 -10.37 -2.29 -1.65
C TYR A 78 -10.13 -0.79 -1.69
N MET A 79 -9.47 -0.34 -2.75
CA MET A 79 -9.40 1.06 -3.15
C MET A 79 -10.20 1.23 -4.44
N ASN A 80 -10.86 2.38 -4.62
CA ASN A 80 -11.54 2.68 -5.87
C ASN A 80 -11.39 4.13 -6.32
N THR A 81 -11.36 4.30 -7.64
CA THR A 81 -11.44 5.60 -8.32
C THR A 81 -12.19 5.35 -9.62
N ASN A 82 -13.21 6.15 -9.95
CA ASN A 82 -13.95 6.07 -11.23
C ASN A 82 -14.45 4.63 -11.58
N TYR A 83 -15.00 3.91 -10.60
CA TYR A 83 -15.42 2.50 -10.70
C TYR A 83 -14.33 1.48 -11.03
N THR A 84 -13.07 1.87 -11.05
CA THR A 84 -12.00 0.89 -11.00
C THR A 84 -11.71 0.51 -9.56
N TYR A 85 -11.71 -0.81 -9.30
CA TYR A 85 -11.36 -1.40 -8.02
C TYR A 85 -9.96 -2.02 -8.02
N ARG A 86 -9.23 -1.84 -6.92
CA ARG A 86 -8.00 -2.56 -6.58
C ARG A 86 -8.24 -3.23 -5.22
N PHE A 87 -8.27 -4.55 -5.20
CA PHE A 87 -8.55 -5.33 -4.01
C PHE A 87 -7.26 -5.52 -3.23
N VAL A 88 -7.33 -5.26 -1.93
CA VAL A 88 -6.22 -5.51 -1.01
C VAL A 88 -6.61 -6.59 -0.03
N THR A 89 -5.70 -7.51 0.23
CA THR A 89 -5.86 -8.51 1.28
C THR A 89 -4.58 -8.61 2.08
N VAL A 90 -4.75 -8.82 3.38
CA VAL A 90 -3.69 -9.37 4.22
C VAL A 90 -4.18 -10.73 4.65
N ALA A 91 -3.49 -11.78 4.21
CA ALA A 91 -3.68 -13.13 4.73
C ALA A 91 -2.43 -13.47 5.54
N GLU A 92 -2.60 -13.59 6.86
CA GLU A 92 -1.53 -13.79 7.81
C GLU A 92 -0.51 -12.62 7.81
N GLN A 93 0.65 -12.80 7.18
CA GLN A 93 1.72 -11.80 7.02
C GLN A 93 2.03 -11.53 5.54
N VAL A 94 1.10 -11.85 4.64
CA VAL A 94 1.23 -11.57 3.21
C VAL A 94 0.19 -10.54 2.80
N PHE A 95 0.66 -9.36 2.43
CA PHE A 95 -0.15 -8.38 1.73
C PHE A 95 -0.24 -8.73 0.25
N THR A 96 -1.43 -8.65 -0.34
CA THR A 96 -1.59 -8.69 -1.80
C THR A 96 -2.48 -7.55 -2.28
N MET A 97 -2.21 -7.07 -3.49
CA MET A 97 -3.01 -6.06 -4.18
C MET A 97 -3.24 -6.50 -5.62
N ILE A 98 -4.51 -6.71 -5.99
CA ILE A 98 -4.93 -7.18 -7.31
C ILE A 98 -5.95 -6.19 -7.89
N GLY A 99 -5.72 -5.73 -9.12
CA GLY A 99 -6.56 -4.73 -9.76
C GLY A 99 -6.44 -4.75 -11.28
N GLU A 100 -6.28 -3.57 -11.89
CA GLU A 100 -6.18 -3.43 -13.33
C GLU A 100 -4.87 -3.96 -13.88
N GLY A 101 -4.94 -4.66 -15.01
CA GLY A 101 -3.80 -4.79 -15.91
C GLY A 101 -3.53 -3.45 -16.60
N LYS A 102 -2.26 -3.11 -16.79
CA LYS A 102 -1.84 -1.90 -17.50
C LYS A 102 -2.44 -0.61 -16.92
N HIS A 103 -2.26 -0.42 -15.62
CA HIS A 103 -2.64 0.80 -14.93
C HIS A 103 -1.64 1.92 -15.22
N GLY A 104 -2.10 3.02 -15.81
CA GLY A 104 -1.22 4.11 -16.21
C GLY A 104 -0.74 4.98 -15.06
N LEU A 105 0.53 5.36 -15.12
CA LEU A 105 1.23 6.13 -14.11
C LEU A 105 1.65 7.50 -14.65
N TRP A 106 1.79 8.47 -13.76
CA TRP A 106 2.20 9.82 -14.08
C TRP A 106 3.57 10.12 -13.50
N ARG A 107 4.47 10.60 -14.35
CA ARG A 107 5.78 11.06 -13.89
C ARG A 107 5.64 12.33 -13.07
N VAL A 108 6.22 12.32 -11.88
CA VAL A 108 6.45 13.49 -11.03
C VAL A 108 7.80 13.36 -10.35
N GLN A 109 8.31 14.45 -9.79
CA GLN A 109 9.55 14.41 -9.04
C GLN A 109 9.48 15.37 -7.87
N ASP A 110 9.74 14.84 -6.67
CA ASP A 110 9.85 15.66 -5.45
C ASP A 110 11.07 16.60 -5.56
N ASN A 111 10.88 17.84 -5.14
CA ASN A 111 11.85 18.93 -5.26
C ASN A 111 12.79 19.05 -4.04
N GLY A 112 12.74 18.07 -3.14
CA GLY A 112 13.48 18.03 -1.89
C GLY A 112 13.02 19.04 -0.83
N THR A 113 11.80 19.57 -0.94
CA THR A 113 11.16 20.37 0.10
C THR A 113 9.95 19.67 0.72
N ILE A 114 9.59 20.12 1.91
CA ILE A 114 8.36 19.77 2.61
C ILE A 114 7.53 21.05 2.66
N ARG A 115 6.26 20.95 2.24
CA ARG A 115 5.30 22.05 2.40
C ARG A 115 4.72 21.99 3.80
N GLU A 116 4.84 23.09 4.53
CA GLU A 116 4.38 23.27 5.90
C GLU A 116 3.25 24.29 5.91
N TYR A 117 2.08 23.90 6.42
CA TYR A 117 0.88 24.72 6.48
C TYR A 117 0.76 25.42 7.82
N LEU A 118 0.24 26.65 7.82
CA LEU A 118 -0.01 27.43 9.03
C LEU A 118 -1.13 26.75 9.85
N LYS A 119 -0.82 26.42 11.11
CA LYS A 119 -1.77 25.83 12.04
C LYS A 119 -2.92 26.80 12.35
N PRO A 120 -4.15 26.30 12.55
CA PRO A 120 -5.28 27.14 12.96
C PRO A 120 -4.96 27.96 14.21
N GLY A 121 -5.20 29.28 14.14
CA GLY A 121 -5.00 30.21 15.26
C GLY A 121 -3.55 30.57 15.59
N ALA A 122 -2.56 30.05 14.86
CA ALA A 122 -1.16 30.38 15.04
C ALA A 122 -0.82 31.80 14.54
N THR A 123 0.32 32.36 14.96
CA THR A 123 0.73 33.72 14.59
C THR A 123 1.23 33.76 13.15
N GLY A 124 2.07 32.80 12.78
CA GLY A 124 2.64 32.66 11.44
C GLY A 124 3.68 33.73 11.09
N LEU A 125 4.31 33.54 9.93
CA LEU A 125 5.23 34.48 9.33
C LEU A 125 4.46 35.51 8.48
N LYS A 126 4.94 36.75 8.44
CA LYS A 126 4.38 37.80 7.58
C LYS A 126 4.79 37.61 6.13
N GLU A 127 4.02 38.21 5.21
CA GLU A 127 4.41 38.33 3.81
C GLU A 127 5.83 38.90 3.67
N GLY A 128 6.65 38.25 2.84
CA GLY A 128 8.05 38.63 2.58
C GLY A 128 9.05 38.17 3.65
N ALA A 129 8.62 37.55 4.74
CA ALA A 129 9.55 36.92 5.68
C ALA A 129 10.28 35.73 5.04
N ASP A 130 11.57 35.58 5.35
CA ASP A 130 12.36 34.43 4.92
C ASP A 130 12.14 33.25 5.89
N PRO A 131 11.48 32.15 5.47
CA PRO A 131 11.25 31.00 6.33
C PRO A 131 12.53 30.27 6.74
N LEU A 132 13.68 30.54 6.11
CA LEU A 132 14.97 29.92 6.40
C LEU A 132 15.84 30.75 7.36
N ALA A 133 15.42 31.95 7.73
CA ALA A 133 16.17 32.82 8.62
C ALA A 133 16.14 32.31 10.06
N VAL A 134 17.28 32.36 10.75
CA VAL A 134 17.46 31.83 12.12
C VAL A 134 16.46 32.45 13.10
N GLU A 135 16.17 33.74 12.96
CA GLU A 135 15.18 34.46 13.79
C GLU A 135 13.75 33.94 13.64
N ASN A 136 13.43 33.26 12.52
CA ASN A 136 12.11 32.73 12.22
C ASN A 136 11.95 31.26 12.62
N GLU A 137 13.04 30.55 12.97
CA GLU A 137 13.02 29.11 13.31
C GLU A 137 12.01 28.77 14.41
N GLY A 138 11.91 29.61 15.45
CA GLY A 138 10.96 29.41 16.54
C GLY A 138 9.51 29.40 16.07
N VAL A 139 9.13 30.36 15.23
CA VAL A 139 7.79 30.48 14.64
C VAL A 139 7.55 29.32 13.66
N VAL A 140 8.51 29.02 12.80
CA VAL A 140 8.42 27.90 11.84
C VAL A 140 8.20 26.55 12.55
N GLY A 141 8.89 26.34 13.67
CA GLY A 141 8.76 25.13 14.48
C GLY A 141 7.40 25.01 15.17
N SER A 142 6.89 26.11 15.76
CA SER A 142 5.65 26.08 16.53
C SER A 142 4.38 26.19 15.68
N ASP A 143 4.39 27.06 14.68
CA ASP A 143 3.17 27.56 14.03
C ASP A 143 2.81 26.82 12.75
N TYR A 144 3.75 26.06 12.19
CA TYR A 144 3.55 25.35 10.93
C TYR A 144 3.63 23.82 11.10
N ALA A 145 2.94 23.06 10.25
CA ALA A 145 3.04 21.60 10.16
C ALA A 145 2.77 21.11 8.74
N SER A 146 3.43 20.02 8.31
CA SER A 146 3.21 19.40 7.00
C SER A 146 1.85 18.71 6.86
N PHE A 147 1.22 18.34 7.99
CA PHE A 147 -0.09 17.72 8.06
C PHE A 147 -0.81 18.13 9.35
N ILE A 148 -2.07 18.57 9.22
CA ILE A 148 -2.89 19.11 10.33
C ILE A 148 -4.22 18.35 10.38
N PRO A 149 -4.26 17.11 10.88
CA PRO A 149 -5.44 16.24 10.80
C PRO A 149 -6.74 16.91 11.29
N GLU A 150 -6.64 17.68 12.38
CA GLU A 150 -7.75 18.38 13.03
C GLU A 150 -8.37 19.49 12.18
N ALA A 151 -7.63 20.02 11.19
CA ALA A 151 -8.13 21.03 10.27
C ALA A 151 -8.91 20.44 9.09
N GLY A 152 -8.89 19.11 8.89
CA GLY A 152 -9.54 18.46 7.76
C GLY A 152 -9.14 19.08 6.42
N TRP A 153 -10.09 19.26 5.50
CA TRP A 153 -9.81 19.88 4.20
C TRP A 153 -9.27 21.32 4.31
N ASP A 154 -9.67 22.05 5.35
CA ASP A 154 -9.23 23.42 5.62
C ASP A 154 -7.80 23.48 6.15
N GLY A 155 -7.08 22.36 6.27
CA GLY A 155 -5.62 22.40 6.47
C GLY A 155 -4.85 22.65 5.18
N TYR A 156 -5.43 22.37 4.01
CA TYR A 156 -4.77 22.60 2.72
C TYR A 156 -4.93 24.05 2.24
N ARG A 157 -3.86 24.61 1.67
CA ARG A 157 -3.87 25.94 1.07
C ARG A 157 -3.41 25.87 -0.37
N TYR A 158 -4.25 26.35 -1.27
CA TYR A 158 -3.96 26.44 -2.69
C TYR A 158 -2.86 27.47 -2.96
N PRO A 159 -2.15 27.40 -4.11
CA PRO A 159 -1.10 28.36 -4.44
C PRO A 159 -1.57 29.82 -4.41
N ASP A 160 -2.81 30.09 -4.83
CA ASP A 160 -3.42 31.42 -4.80
C ASP A 160 -3.84 31.88 -3.40
N GLN A 161 -3.71 31.03 -2.38
CA GLN A 161 -4.00 31.31 -0.98
C GLN A 161 -2.73 31.47 -0.14
N LYS A 162 -1.55 31.64 -0.76
CA LYS A 162 -0.26 31.75 -0.05
C LYS A 162 -0.27 32.82 1.03
N ILE A 163 -1.01 33.91 0.83
CA ILE A 163 -1.20 34.98 1.81
C ILE A 163 -2.66 35.00 2.25
N ASP A 164 -2.91 35.05 3.57
CA ASP A 164 -4.26 35.22 4.11
C ASP A 164 -4.67 36.70 4.26
N ASP A 165 -5.92 36.92 4.66
CA ASP A 165 -6.49 38.26 4.89
C ASP A 165 -5.76 39.07 5.98
N GLN A 166 -4.87 38.44 6.74
CA GLN A 166 -4.06 39.06 7.80
C GLN A 166 -2.62 39.35 7.33
N GLY A 167 -2.30 39.09 6.05
CA GLY A 167 -0.98 39.31 5.49
C GLY A 167 0.06 38.28 5.93
N ARG A 168 -0.37 37.06 6.27
CA ARG A 168 0.50 35.98 6.75
C ARG A 168 0.68 34.90 5.70
N LEU A 169 1.85 34.26 5.73
CA LEU A 169 2.14 33.07 4.93
C LEU A 169 1.30 31.89 5.45
N THR A 170 0.36 31.42 4.64
CA THR A 170 -0.51 30.28 4.99
C THR A 170 0.16 28.93 4.77
N PHE A 171 1.22 28.91 3.97
CA PHE A 171 2.14 27.80 3.84
C PHE A 171 3.55 28.31 3.54
N ILE A 172 4.56 27.51 3.89
CA ILE A 172 5.97 27.72 3.59
C ILE A 172 6.57 26.40 3.07
N ASP A 173 7.59 26.49 2.23
CA ASP A 173 8.30 25.32 1.70
C ASP A 173 9.71 25.31 2.31
N LEU A 174 10.06 24.23 3.01
CA LEU A 174 11.35 24.08 3.70
C LEU A 174 12.15 22.93 3.07
N PRO A 175 13.47 23.08 2.83
CA PRO A 175 14.29 21.95 2.39
C PRO A 175 14.30 20.86 3.47
N ILE A 176 14.41 19.59 3.09
CA ILE A 176 14.43 18.46 4.05
C ILE A 176 15.57 18.56 5.08
N THR A 177 16.60 19.36 4.83
CA THR A 177 17.71 19.60 5.76
C THR A 177 17.43 20.71 6.79
N HIS A 178 16.28 21.39 6.73
CA HIS A 178 15.94 22.48 7.62
C HIS A 178 16.00 22.05 9.11
N PRO A 179 16.48 22.90 10.05
CA PRO A 179 16.65 22.55 11.47
C PRO A 179 15.41 22.00 12.16
N LYS A 180 14.21 22.38 11.69
CA LYS A 180 12.91 21.83 12.14
C LYS A 180 12.88 20.30 12.17
N TYR A 181 13.55 19.64 11.21
CA TYR A 181 13.57 18.18 11.08
C TYR A 181 14.67 17.52 11.91
N GLN A 182 15.33 18.27 12.81
CA GLN A 182 16.28 17.75 13.80
C GLN A 182 17.41 16.90 13.20
N GLY A 183 17.86 17.25 11.99
CA GLY A 183 18.92 16.54 11.28
C GLY A 183 18.52 15.19 10.69
N LYS A 184 17.24 14.80 10.74
CA LYS A 184 16.73 13.50 10.25
C LYS A 184 17.18 13.16 8.81
N TYR A 185 17.25 14.17 7.95
CA TYR A 185 17.61 14.02 6.53
C TYR A 185 18.94 14.69 6.17
N GLN A 186 19.79 15.01 7.14
CA GLN A 186 21.04 15.75 6.88
C GLN A 186 21.97 15.01 5.92
N ASN A 187 22.00 13.67 6.02
CA ASN A 187 22.82 12.80 5.19
C ASN A 187 22.00 12.03 4.15
N HIS A 188 20.80 12.53 3.81
CA HIS A 188 19.95 11.92 2.78
C HIS A 188 20.62 12.03 1.40
N ASP A 189 20.61 10.95 0.61
CA ASP A 189 21.12 10.99 -0.77
C ASP A 189 20.29 11.98 -1.60
N PRO A 190 20.86 12.68 -2.59
CA PRO A 190 20.10 13.61 -3.40
C PRO A 190 18.81 12.97 -3.97
N ILE A 191 17.70 13.70 -3.85
CA ILE A 191 16.41 13.35 -4.45
C ILE A 191 16.50 13.75 -5.91
N ASP A 192 16.95 12.82 -6.73
CA ASP A 192 17.26 13.02 -8.14
C ASP A 192 16.42 12.16 -9.07
N LEU A 193 15.68 11.17 -8.56
CA LEU A 193 14.80 10.33 -9.36
C LEU A 193 13.34 10.82 -9.31
N PRO A 194 12.62 10.80 -10.44
CA PRO A 194 11.18 10.91 -10.44
C PRO A 194 10.55 9.64 -9.87
N ASN A 195 9.33 9.77 -9.37
CA ASN A 195 8.44 8.63 -9.21
C ASN A 195 7.30 8.73 -10.23
N PHE A 196 6.80 7.57 -10.64
CA PHE A 196 5.64 7.41 -11.49
C PHE A 196 4.51 6.94 -10.62
N TYR A 197 3.48 7.75 -10.44
CA TYR A 197 2.41 7.45 -9.50
C TYR A 197 1.04 7.46 -10.17
N CYS A 198 0.13 6.65 -9.66
CA CYS A 198 -1.29 6.73 -9.95
C CYS A 198 -2.06 5.91 -8.92
N THR A 199 -3.37 5.81 -9.10
CA THR A 199 -4.35 5.37 -8.11
C THR A 199 -4.45 6.36 -6.95
N MET A 200 -5.66 6.85 -6.72
CA MET A 200 -6.01 7.52 -5.47
C MET A 200 -7.03 6.63 -4.79
N SER A 201 -6.77 6.21 -3.57
CA SER A 201 -7.88 5.76 -2.72
C SER A 201 -8.93 6.86 -2.59
N GLU A 202 -10.03 6.55 -1.93
CA GLU A 202 -10.82 7.61 -1.30
C GLU A 202 -10.05 8.23 -0.12
N ASN A 203 -10.39 9.45 0.30
CA ASN A 203 -9.79 10.05 1.49
C ASN A 203 -9.97 9.11 2.68
N ASP A 204 -8.94 8.97 3.50
CA ASP A 204 -8.96 8.08 4.66
C ASP A 204 -9.10 6.58 4.30
N PHE A 205 -9.10 6.24 3.00
CA PHE A 205 -9.18 4.87 2.45
C PHE A 205 -10.15 3.95 3.21
N PRO A 206 -11.41 4.37 3.43
CA PRO A 206 -12.34 3.73 4.36
C PRO A 206 -12.49 2.23 4.14
N TYR A 207 -12.54 1.80 2.89
CA TYR A 207 -12.73 0.41 2.47
C TYR A 207 -11.49 -0.48 2.58
N ALA A 208 -10.32 0.10 2.84
CA ALA A 208 -9.05 -0.62 3.02
C ALA A 208 -8.43 -0.37 4.40
N LEU A 209 -9.11 0.40 5.26
CA LEU A 209 -8.56 0.95 6.49
C LEU A 209 -7.91 -0.10 7.38
N GLN A 210 -8.64 -1.16 7.74
CA GLN A 210 -8.12 -2.21 8.63
C GLN A 210 -6.94 -2.97 8.01
N ALA A 211 -7.04 -3.33 6.73
CA ALA A 211 -5.97 -4.03 6.02
C ALA A 211 -4.70 -3.17 5.96
N MET A 212 -4.84 -1.88 5.70
CA MET A 212 -3.72 -0.95 5.60
C MET A 212 -3.15 -0.57 6.97
N ASP A 213 -3.98 -0.37 7.99
CA ASP A 213 -3.51 -0.17 9.35
C ASP A 213 -2.71 -1.37 9.86
N PHE A 214 -3.18 -2.58 9.57
CA PHE A 214 -2.41 -3.78 9.85
C PHE A 214 -1.11 -3.80 9.07
N ALA A 215 -1.14 -3.66 7.75
CA ALA A 215 0.05 -3.72 6.90
C ALA A 215 1.11 -2.68 7.30
N PHE A 216 0.69 -1.45 7.60
CA PHE A 216 1.59 -0.37 8.01
C PHE A 216 2.10 -0.45 9.45
N ALA A 217 1.46 -1.27 10.30
CA ALA A 217 1.99 -1.58 11.62
C ALA A 217 3.08 -2.66 11.58
N GLN A 218 3.19 -3.45 10.50
CA GLN A 218 4.15 -4.55 10.45
C GLN A 218 5.57 -4.06 10.14
N LYS A 219 6.56 -4.91 10.46
CA LYS A 219 8.00 -4.58 10.34
C LYS A 219 8.38 -4.14 8.92
N ALA A 220 7.79 -4.73 7.88
CA ALA A 220 8.09 -4.38 6.49
C ALA A 220 7.64 -2.97 6.08
N ALA A 221 6.75 -2.33 6.85
CA ALA A 221 6.33 -0.96 6.60
C ALA A 221 7.49 0.02 6.81
N ASN A 222 7.40 1.14 6.08
CA ASN A 222 8.39 2.23 6.09
C ASN A 222 9.81 1.78 5.75
N LYS A 223 9.94 0.68 4.98
CA LYS A 223 11.21 0.20 4.42
C LYS A 223 11.32 0.61 2.95
N VAL A 224 11.87 1.79 2.74
CA VAL A 224 12.12 2.36 1.41
C VAL A 224 13.44 1.83 0.86
N GLY A 225 13.41 1.29 -0.36
CA GLY A 225 14.59 0.81 -1.08
C GLY A 225 15.44 1.94 -1.66
N PRO A 226 16.62 1.63 -2.24
CA PRO A 226 17.56 2.64 -2.72
C PRO A 226 16.95 3.62 -3.74
N LEU A 227 16.16 3.15 -4.70
CA LEU A 227 15.56 4.03 -5.70
C LEU A 227 14.47 4.90 -5.08
N GLY A 228 13.63 4.30 -4.21
CA GLY A 228 12.61 5.01 -3.45
C GLY A 228 13.18 6.18 -2.63
N LYS A 229 14.37 6.01 -2.02
CA LYS A 229 15.05 7.08 -1.28
C LYS A 229 15.50 8.21 -2.20
N ARG A 230 16.09 7.87 -3.35
CA ARG A 230 16.44 8.83 -4.41
C ARG A 230 15.22 9.52 -5.04
N ALA A 231 14.02 8.98 -4.86
CA ALA A 231 12.76 9.63 -5.21
C ALA A 231 12.08 10.36 -4.03
N GLY A 232 12.71 10.40 -2.85
CA GLY A 232 12.22 11.09 -1.65
C GLY A 232 11.11 10.35 -0.88
N LEU A 233 10.83 9.09 -1.20
CA LEU A 233 9.73 8.34 -0.57
C LEU A 233 9.94 8.08 0.93
N ASP A 234 11.15 8.27 1.46
CA ASP A 234 11.46 8.15 2.89
C ASP A 234 11.36 9.49 3.67
N VAL A 235 11.00 10.59 2.99
CA VAL A 235 10.68 11.87 3.64
C VAL A 235 9.28 11.79 4.24
N SER A 236 9.19 11.45 5.53
CA SER A 236 7.93 11.06 6.17
C SER A 236 6.91 12.18 6.30
N GLU A 237 7.34 13.44 6.20
CA GLU A 237 6.46 14.60 6.19
C GLU A 237 5.68 14.70 4.87
N ASN A 238 6.24 14.17 3.78
CA ASN A 238 5.59 14.04 2.47
C ASN A 238 4.89 12.69 2.32
N TYR A 239 5.49 11.60 2.82
CA TYR A 239 4.98 10.22 2.72
C TYR A 239 4.85 9.60 4.12
N THR A 240 3.67 9.71 4.72
CA THR A 240 3.45 9.34 6.13
C THR A 240 3.63 7.85 6.38
N ARG A 241 3.34 7.00 5.39
CA ARG A 241 3.55 5.56 5.45
C ARG A 241 3.94 5.01 4.09
N VAL A 242 4.82 4.02 4.04
CA VAL A 242 5.24 3.38 2.79
C VAL A 242 5.24 1.87 2.94
N LEU A 243 4.71 1.16 1.96
CA LEU A 243 4.82 -0.29 1.84
C LEU A 243 5.50 -0.62 0.50
N ARG A 244 6.68 -1.24 0.56
CA ARG A 244 7.35 -1.75 -0.64
C ARG A 244 6.62 -2.98 -1.17
N LEU A 245 6.45 -3.03 -2.48
CA LEU A 245 5.71 -4.05 -3.19
C LEU A 245 6.62 -4.81 -4.16
N SER A 246 6.24 -6.06 -4.41
CA SER A 246 6.84 -6.94 -5.41
C SER A 246 5.77 -7.37 -6.40
N HIS A 247 6.07 -7.32 -7.70
CA HIS A 247 5.18 -7.88 -8.72
C HIS A 247 5.03 -9.41 -8.54
N PHE A 248 3.84 -9.92 -8.82
CA PHE A 248 3.69 -11.36 -9.09
C PHE A 248 4.50 -11.77 -10.33
N PRO A 249 4.91 -13.04 -10.46
CA PRO A 249 5.84 -13.48 -11.52
C PRO A 249 5.38 -13.19 -12.97
N ASP A 250 4.08 -13.13 -13.21
CA ASP A 250 3.46 -12.85 -14.51
C ASP A 250 3.05 -11.38 -14.69
N ALA A 251 3.26 -10.53 -13.69
CA ALA A 251 3.01 -9.09 -13.78
C ALA A 251 4.21 -8.34 -14.37
N ARG A 252 3.97 -7.22 -15.03
CA ARG A 252 4.99 -6.42 -15.70
C ARG A 252 4.81 -4.93 -15.48
N THR A 253 5.88 -4.19 -15.74
CA THR A 253 5.81 -2.77 -16.05
C THR A 253 6.01 -2.58 -17.56
N TRP A 254 5.36 -1.56 -18.11
CA TRP A 254 5.19 -1.32 -19.53
C TRP A 254 5.53 0.13 -19.83
N VAL A 255 6.13 0.38 -21.00
CA VAL A 255 6.41 1.74 -21.49
C VAL A 255 5.72 1.94 -22.84
N ASN A 256 5.14 3.12 -23.07
CA ASN A 256 4.67 3.53 -24.39
C ASN A 256 5.87 3.95 -25.22
N THR A 257 6.07 3.29 -26.37
CA THR A 257 7.13 3.67 -27.32
C THR A 257 6.59 4.51 -28.48
N GLY A 258 5.27 4.70 -28.56
CA GLY A 258 4.60 5.28 -29.71
C GLY A 258 4.74 4.42 -30.98
N VAL A 259 4.11 4.88 -32.06
CA VAL A 259 4.24 4.27 -33.39
C VAL A 259 5.03 5.20 -34.30
N GLU A 260 6.09 4.69 -34.92
CA GLU A 260 6.96 5.47 -35.80
C GLU A 260 6.16 6.16 -36.92
N GLY A 261 6.41 7.47 -37.10
CA GLY A 261 5.72 8.29 -38.10
C GLY A 261 4.29 8.71 -37.73
N GLN A 262 3.82 8.38 -36.53
CA GLN A 262 2.49 8.75 -36.02
C GLN A 262 2.59 9.69 -34.81
N ASP A 263 1.49 10.33 -34.45
CA ASP A 263 1.44 11.24 -33.29
C ASP A 263 1.34 10.48 -31.96
N ALA A 264 1.43 11.21 -30.84
CA ALA A 264 1.39 10.66 -29.48
C ALA A 264 0.05 9.98 -29.09
N LEU A 265 -0.98 10.03 -29.95
CA LEU A 265 -2.24 9.33 -29.75
C LEU A 265 -2.17 7.86 -30.22
N HIS A 266 -1.10 7.49 -30.94
CA HIS A 266 -0.88 6.14 -31.43
C HIS A 266 0.08 5.40 -30.49
N VAL A 267 -0.51 4.67 -29.55
CA VAL A 267 0.19 4.00 -28.45
C VAL A 267 0.72 2.61 -28.85
N ASP A 268 1.91 2.26 -28.35
CA ASP A 268 2.49 0.91 -28.43
C ASP A 268 3.17 0.57 -27.10
N TRP A 269 2.56 -0.33 -26.34
CA TRP A 269 3.03 -0.71 -25.00
C TRP A 269 4.00 -1.87 -25.08
N LYS A 270 5.25 -1.65 -24.68
CA LYS A 270 6.30 -2.68 -24.60
C LYS A 270 6.65 -3.01 -23.16
N PRO A 271 6.88 -4.29 -22.83
CA PRO A 271 7.35 -4.66 -21.50
C PRO A 271 8.78 -4.16 -21.27
N VAL A 272 9.02 -3.60 -20.09
CA VAL A 272 10.34 -3.08 -19.68
C VAL A 272 11.19 -4.23 -19.12
N ASP A 273 12.47 -4.27 -19.51
CA ASP A 273 13.46 -5.17 -18.93
C ASP A 273 13.93 -4.64 -17.57
N THR A 274 13.38 -5.19 -16.49
CA THR A 274 13.69 -4.77 -15.12
C THR A 274 15.08 -5.20 -14.64
N THR A 275 15.84 -5.93 -15.46
CA THR A 275 17.24 -6.26 -15.17
C THR A 275 18.23 -5.19 -15.65
N GLN A 276 17.80 -4.31 -16.56
CA GLN A 276 18.58 -3.19 -17.11
C GLN A 276 18.02 -1.83 -16.67
N THR A 277 16.69 -1.69 -16.63
CA THR A 277 15.98 -0.58 -15.99
C THR A 277 15.49 -1.05 -14.63
N GLU A 278 16.25 -0.77 -13.58
CA GLU A 278 15.86 -1.14 -12.21
C GLU A 278 14.52 -0.50 -11.85
N ALA A 279 13.70 -1.23 -11.09
CA ALA A 279 12.37 -0.79 -10.72
C ALA A 279 12.05 -1.12 -9.25
N GLU A 280 11.46 -0.18 -8.55
CA GLU A 280 10.89 -0.38 -7.22
C GLU A 280 9.45 0.10 -7.19
N TYR A 281 8.57 -0.69 -6.56
CA TYR A 281 7.13 -0.43 -6.50
C TYR A 281 6.70 -0.22 -5.05
N TYR A 282 5.74 0.68 -4.86
CA TYR A 282 5.31 1.12 -3.55
C TYR A 282 3.81 1.37 -3.52
N LEU A 283 3.21 1.08 -2.37
CA LEU A 283 1.97 1.69 -1.92
C LEU A 283 2.32 2.73 -0.87
N VAL A 284 2.06 4.01 -1.15
CA VAL A 284 2.43 5.13 -0.26
C VAL A 284 1.19 5.82 0.28
N GLU A 285 1.18 6.10 1.57
CA GLU A 285 0.25 7.04 2.20
C GLU A 285 0.85 8.44 2.12
N ARG A 286 0.10 9.38 1.54
CA ARG A 286 0.49 10.79 1.45
C ARG A 286 -0.70 11.68 1.79
N PRO A 287 -0.52 12.71 2.65
CA PRO A 287 -1.52 13.76 2.82
C PRO A 287 -1.76 14.48 1.49
N PHE A 288 -2.99 14.42 1.00
CA PHE A 288 -3.46 15.10 -0.21
C PHE A 288 -4.73 15.87 0.13
N PHE A 289 -4.73 17.18 -0.12
CA PHE A 289 -5.72 18.12 0.42
C PHE A 289 -5.91 17.99 1.95
N ASN A 290 -4.79 17.76 2.67
CA ASN A 290 -4.75 17.54 4.12
C ASN A 290 -5.66 16.38 4.59
N LYS A 291 -5.82 15.37 3.74
CA LYS A 291 -6.41 14.07 4.05
C LYS A 291 -5.47 12.94 3.62
N PRO A 292 -5.38 11.82 4.34
CA PRO A 292 -4.54 10.72 3.93
C PRO A 292 -5.14 10.00 2.71
N TYR A 293 -4.30 9.73 1.73
CA TYR A 293 -4.63 8.96 0.53
C TYR A 293 -3.56 7.92 0.27
N LEU A 294 -3.95 6.82 -0.36
CA LEU A 294 -3.02 5.80 -0.86
C LEU A 294 -2.76 6.02 -2.34
N PHE A 295 -1.50 5.93 -2.72
CA PHE A 295 -1.02 6.01 -4.09
C PHE A 295 -0.13 4.81 -4.42
N VAL A 296 -0.30 4.26 -5.62
CA VAL A 296 0.68 3.33 -6.18
C VAL A 296 1.77 4.17 -6.82
N ALA A 297 3.02 3.91 -6.44
CA ALA A 297 4.19 4.58 -7.00
C ALA A 297 5.19 3.54 -7.53
N ALA A 298 5.86 3.88 -8.63
CA ALA A 298 6.96 3.13 -9.19
C ALA A 298 8.14 4.07 -9.41
N VAL A 299 9.34 3.64 -9.06
CA VAL A 299 10.58 4.39 -9.27
C VAL A 299 11.47 3.56 -10.17
N TYR A 300 12.07 4.21 -11.17
CA TYR A 300 12.93 3.56 -12.14
C TYR A 300 14.29 4.23 -12.16
N ASP A 301 15.32 3.45 -12.50
CA ASP A 301 16.62 3.98 -12.89
C ASP A 301 17.31 3.05 -13.90
N ASN A 302 18.09 3.62 -14.81
CA ASN A 302 18.84 2.81 -15.78
C ASN A 302 20.24 2.51 -15.22
N ARG A 303 20.72 1.29 -15.42
CA ARG A 303 22.06 0.90 -14.95
C ARG A 303 23.20 1.54 -15.73
N ASP A 304 22.93 1.97 -16.96
CA ASP A 304 23.94 2.35 -17.95
C ASP A 304 23.83 3.81 -18.43
N ASN A 305 22.83 4.56 -17.96
CA ASN A 305 22.65 5.98 -18.25
C ASN A 305 21.87 6.69 -17.14
N ASP A 306 21.85 8.02 -17.17
CA ASP A 306 21.21 8.86 -16.17
C ASP A 306 19.89 9.49 -16.66
N ASP A 307 19.24 8.92 -17.68
CA ASP A 307 18.05 9.52 -18.32
C ASP A 307 16.94 9.86 -17.32
N LEU A 308 16.81 9.10 -16.24
CA LEU A 308 15.79 9.33 -15.22
C LEU A 308 16.24 10.33 -14.16
N SER A 309 17.53 10.60 -14.00
CA SER A 309 18.06 11.46 -12.95
C SER A 309 17.98 12.95 -13.34
N TYR A 310 17.64 13.80 -12.37
CA TYR A 310 17.60 15.25 -12.51
C TYR A 310 17.60 15.93 -11.13
N VAL A 311 18.35 17.02 -10.96
CA VAL A 311 18.17 17.95 -9.83
C VAL A 311 18.19 19.37 -10.36
N ARG A 312 17.20 20.18 -9.97
CA ARG A 312 17.16 21.59 -10.36
C ARG A 312 18.38 22.32 -9.78
N PRO A 313 19.22 23.01 -10.60
CA PRO A 313 20.39 23.75 -10.13
C PRO A 313 20.03 25.10 -9.48
N ALA A 314 18.93 25.16 -8.71
CA ALA A 314 18.42 26.37 -8.10
C ALA A 314 17.43 26.08 -6.95
N GLY A 315 17.37 27.02 -6.00
CA GLY A 315 16.39 27.06 -4.92
C GLY A 315 16.89 26.40 -3.62
N PRO A 316 16.08 26.45 -2.55
CA PRO A 316 16.52 26.08 -1.20
C PRO A 316 17.07 24.66 -1.09
N TYR A 317 16.51 23.72 -1.85
CA TYR A 317 16.99 22.34 -1.84
C TYR A 317 18.38 22.22 -2.48
N TRP A 318 18.58 22.84 -3.65
CA TRP A 318 19.89 22.88 -4.30
C TRP A 318 20.94 23.49 -3.37
N ASP A 319 20.64 24.67 -2.81
CA ASP A 319 21.56 25.38 -1.91
C ASP A 319 21.91 24.53 -0.68
N ALA A 320 20.95 23.77 -0.14
CA ALA A 320 21.14 22.85 0.97
C ALA A 320 21.98 21.61 0.66
N LEU A 321 22.16 21.23 -0.61
CA LEU A 321 23.02 20.10 -0.98
C LEU A 321 24.50 20.41 -0.76
N GLY A 322 24.92 21.69 -0.87
CA GLY A 322 26.30 22.12 -0.68
C GLY A 322 27.27 21.38 -1.60
N GLU A 323 28.31 20.76 -1.04
CA GLU A 323 29.31 19.99 -1.83
C GLU A 323 28.70 18.78 -2.56
N ARG A 324 27.55 18.26 -2.10
CA ARG A 324 26.84 17.14 -2.75
C ARG A 324 26.20 17.51 -4.08
N GLN A 325 26.24 18.79 -4.47
CA GLN A 325 25.84 19.22 -5.81
C GLN A 325 26.75 18.65 -6.91
N ALA A 326 28.00 18.32 -6.58
CA ALA A 326 28.99 17.89 -7.55
C ALA A 326 28.59 16.57 -8.24
N GLY A 327 28.52 16.60 -9.58
CA GLY A 327 28.23 15.42 -10.40
C GLY A 327 26.74 15.12 -10.58
N LEU A 328 25.83 15.92 -10.01
CA LEU A 328 24.40 15.78 -10.25
C LEU A 328 24.03 16.24 -11.65
N LYS A 329 23.10 15.52 -12.27
CA LYS A 329 22.50 15.91 -13.55
C LYS A 329 21.54 17.07 -13.37
N THR A 330 21.77 18.17 -14.07
CA THR A 330 20.98 19.41 -13.94
C THR A 330 20.14 19.74 -15.17
N GLU A 331 20.10 18.85 -16.15
CA GLU A 331 19.28 18.98 -17.35
C GLU A 331 18.19 17.90 -17.36
N VAL A 332 16.94 18.31 -17.53
CA VAL A 332 15.80 17.37 -17.54
C VAL A 332 15.79 16.59 -18.85
N THR A 333 15.87 15.26 -18.78
CA THR A 333 15.48 14.40 -19.90
C THR A 333 13.94 14.34 -19.97
N GLN A 334 13.37 14.94 -21.00
CA GLN A 334 11.91 15.03 -21.16
C GLN A 334 11.26 13.67 -21.40
N ALA A 335 11.87 12.84 -22.26
CA ALA A 335 11.42 11.48 -22.57
C ALA A 335 12.56 10.49 -22.21
N PRO A 336 12.62 9.98 -20.97
CA PRO A 336 13.66 9.05 -20.57
C PRO A 336 13.51 7.74 -21.34
N ARG A 337 14.65 7.11 -21.64
CA ARG A 337 14.68 5.80 -22.30
C ARG A 337 14.49 4.68 -21.28
N PHE A 338 13.80 3.62 -21.71
CA PHE A 338 13.62 2.38 -20.99
C PHE A 338 14.20 1.22 -21.81
N HIS A 339 14.82 0.27 -21.14
CA HIS A 339 15.24 -0.99 -21.73
C HIS A 339 14.03 -1.93 -21.89
N LEU A 340 13.96 -2.67 -23.00
CA LEU A 340 12.80 -3.52 -23.33
C LEU A 340 13.13 -5.01 -23.19
N GLU A 341 12.19 -5.85 -22.74
CA GLU A 341 12.42 -7.32 -22.58
C GLU A 341 12.78 -8.03 -23.90
N GLY A 342 12.46 -7.42 -25.05
CA GLY A 342 12.84 -7.89 -26.39
C GLY A 342 14.22 -7.43 -26.87
N GLY A 343 14.96 -6.69 -26.04
CA GLY A 343 16.19 -6.01 -26.38
C GLY A 343 15.97 -4.60 -26.94
N GLY A 344 17.00 -3.76 -26.81
CA GLY A 344 16.99 -2.36 -27.23
C GLY A 344 16.41 -1.41 -26.19
N GLU A 345 16.40 -0.13 -26.55
CA GLU A 345 15.89 0.98 -25.73
C GLU A 345 14.85 1.78 -26.51
N ALA A 346 13.88 2.35 -25.80
CA ALA A 346 12.92 3.28 -26.38
C ALA A 346 12.62 4.44 -25.44
N ALA A 347 12.49 5.64 -26.00
CA ALA A 347 12.05 6.82 -25.26
C ALA A 347 10.56 6.71 -24.91
N ALA A 348 10.22 7.05 -23.66
CA ALA A 348 8.84 7.00 -23.20
C ALA A 348 7.99 8.11 -23.86
N VAL A 349 6.82 7.72 -24.39
CA VAL A 349 5.87 8.65 -25.03
C VAL A 349 4.63 8.83 -24.14
N GLY A 350 4.47 10.00 -23.55
CA GLY A 350 3.27 10.35 -22.77
C GLY A 350 2.03 10.52 -23.64
N THR A 351 0.86 10.29 -23.04
CA THR A 351 -0.43 10.60 -23.66
C THR A 351 -1.00 11.91 -23.09
N PRO A 352 -1.80 12.67 -23.86
CA PRO A 352 -2.47 13.86 -23.33
C PRO A 352 -3.68 13.52 -22.46
N LEU A 353 -3.94 12.24 -22.19
CA LEU A 353 -5.15 11.75 -21.54
C LEU A 353 -4.94 11.55 -20.04
N PHE A 354 -6.00 11.73 -19.28
CA PHE A 354 -6.03 11.36 -17.88
C PHE A 354 -6.41 9.88 -17.75
N GLY A 355 -5.42 8.99 -17.72
CA GLY A 355 -5.60 7.56 -17.45
C GLY A 355 -6.20 6.80 -18.65
N VAL A 356 -5.46 5.83 -19.19
CA VAL A 356 -5.86 4.99 -20.33
C VAL A 356 -7.21 4.26 -20.16
N HIS A 357 -7.66 4.05 -18.91
CA HIS A 357 -8.94 3.39 -18.59
C HIS A 357 -10.10 4.36 -18.33
N HIS A 358 -9.95 5.67 -18.58
CA HIS A 358 -10.96 6.68 -18.25
C HIS A 358 -11.45 7.53 -19.45
N PRO A 359 -12.07 6.94 -20.49
CA PRO A 359 -12.39 7.62 -21.74
C PRO A 359 -13.46 8.72 -21.66
N ASN A 360 -14.29 8.74 -20.61
CA ASN A 360 -15.34 9.76 -20.40
C ASN A 360 -15.23 10.43 -19.03
N ARG A 361 -14.04 10.90 -18.69
CA ARG A 361 -13.77 11.55 -17.39
C ARG A 361 -14.62 12.80 -17.15
N ALA A 362 -14.99 13.51 -18.21
CA ALA A 362 -15.87 14.69 -18.14
C ALA A 362 -17.22 14.41 -17.44
N ALA A 363 -17.74 13.18 -17.53
CA ALA A 363 -18.97 12.78 -16.82
C ALA A 363 -18.86 12.92 -15.29
N TYR A 364 -17.65 12.87 -14.74
CA TYR A 364 -17.37 13.02 -13.31
C TYR A 364 -17.01 14.45 -12.92
N LYS A 365 -17.22 15.43 -13.81
CA LYS A 365 -16.83 16.84 -13.63
C LYS A 365 -15.32 17.02 -13.35
N GLY A 366 -14.53 15.98 -13.60
CA GLY A 366 -13.07 16.01 -13.57
C GLY A 366 -12.53 16.29 -14.96
N GLY A 367 -11.46 17.09 -15.05
CA GLY A 367 -10.77 17.36 -16.31
C GLY A 367 -10.32 16.11 -17.02
N GLY A 368 -10.44 16.09 -18.36
CA GLY A 368 -10.13 14.92 -19.19
C GLY A 368 -8.71 14.86 -19.74
N ALA A 369 -7.93 15.94 -19.61
CA ALA A 369 -6.56 16.03 -20.08
C ALA A 369 -5.56 15.84 -18.93
N CYS A 370 -4.43 15.23 -19.26
CA CYS A 370 -3.24 15.22 -18.40
C CYS A 370 -2.78 16.67 -18.12
N PRO A 371 -2.28 16.98 -16.92
CA PRO A 371 -1.65 18.27 -16.68
C PRO A 371 -0.48 18.51 -17.64
N LEU A 372 -0.36 19.74 -18.15
CA LEU A 372 0.64 20.08 -19.17
C LEU A 372 2.04 20.40 -18.59
N LYS A 373 2.16 20.47 -17.26
CA LYS A 373 3.41 20.73 -16.52
C LYS A 373 3.37 20.05 -15.15
N GLY A 374 4.50 20.04 -14.42
CA GLY A 374 4.62 19.66 -13.01
C GLY A 374 4.18 20.81 -12.04
N GLY A 375 4.14 20.58 -10.71
CA GLY A 375 3.50 21.48 -9.71
C GLY A 375 2.26 20.94 -8.96
N ASP A 376 1.39 21.82 -8.43
CA ASP A 376 0.25 21.52 -7.53
C ASP A 376 -1.09 21.23 -8.25
N TRP A 377 -1.80 20.16 -7.85
CA TRP A 377 -3.13 19.71 -8.29
C TRP A 377 -4.29 20.73 -8.14
N GLY A 378 -4.08 21.87 -7.48
CA GLY A 378 -5.11 22.85 -7.11
C GLY A 378 -5.77 23.61 -8.27
N ARG A 379 -7.10 23.45 -8.42
CA ARG A 379 -8.05 24.17 -9.30
C ARG A 379 -7.91 23.95 -10.81
N TYR A 380 -8.58 22.89 -11.28
CA TYR A 380 -9.10 22.75 -12.64
C TYR A 380 -10.52 23.33 -12.70
N PRO A 381 -10.99 24.10 -13.73
CA PRO A 381 -10.39 24.39 -15.04
C PRO A 381 -9.94 25.85 -15.29
N ASP A 382 -9.96 26.75 -14.31
CA ASP A 382 -9.56 28.14 -14.51
C ASP A 382 -8.11 28.42 -14.10
N THR A 383 -7.28 28.71 -15.11
CA THR A 383 -5.90 29.24 -15.07
C THR A 383 -4.77 28.31 -14.63
N SER A 384 -3.98 27.88 -15.63
CA SER A 384 -2.77 27.02 -15.61
C SER A 384 -2.83 25.81 -14.68
N GLY A 385 -3.41 24.72 -15.17
CA GLY A 385 -3.40 23.43 -14.49
C GLY A 385 -1.99 23.01 -14.06
N GLY A 386 -1.82 22.72 -12.78
CA GLY A 386 -0.76 21.87 -12.26
C GLY A 386 -1.38 20.50 -11.94
N ALA A 387 -0.83 19.36 -12.34
CA ALA A 387 0.44 18.77 -11.96
C ALA A 387 0.34 17.98 -10.65
N GLY A 388 1.40 17.25 -10.25
CA GLY A 388 1.44 16.43 -9.04
C GLY A 388 1.28 17.21 -7.73
N TRP A 389 2.21 17.01 -6.79
CA TRP A 389 2.13 17.62 -5.47
C TRP A 389 2.78 19.01 -5.42
N PRO A 390 2.36 19.87 -4.46
CA PRO A 390 3.07 21.08 -4.04
C PRO A 390 4.59 21.07 -4.05
N THR A 391 5.17 19.92 -3.72
CA THR A 391 6.61 19.70 -3.57
C THR A 391 7.21 19.07 -4.83
N ASN A 392 6.59 19.21 -6.00
CA ASN A 392 7.12 18.68 -7.25
C ASN A 392 7.73 19.77 -8.14
N TYR A 393 8.76 19.41 -8.91
CA TYR A 393 9.30 20.27 -9.94
C TYR A 393 8.28 20.54 -11.05
N GLU A 394 8.27 21.76 -11.62
CA GLU A 394 7.33 22.15 -12.68
C GLU A 394 7.81 21.75 -14.08
N GLU A 395 9.12 21.76 -14.28
CA GLU A 395 9.86 21.45 -15.52
C GLU A 395 9.95 19.96 -15.82
N VAL A 396 9.65 19.11 -14.83
CA VAL A 396 9.44 17.68 -15.04
C VAL A 396 8.03 17.52 -15.57
N THR A 397 7.89 17.54 -16.90
CA THR A 397 6.61 17.42 -17.58
C THR A 397 5.97 16.06 -17.26
N PRO A 398 4.66 16.01 -16.94
CA PRO A 398 3.95 14.77 -16.75
C PRO A 398 3.99 13.92 -18.02
N LEU A 399 4.63 12.76 -17.92
CA LEU A 399 4.53 11.71 -18.93
C LEU A 399 3.32 10.83 -18.58
N CYS A 400 2.12 11.39 -18.71
CA CYS A 400 0.90 10.70 -18.31
C CYS A 400 0.73 9.41 -19.10
N ASP A 401 0.57 8.34 -18.33
CA ASP A 401 0.42 6.98 -18.80
C ASP A 401 1.59 6.50 -19.68
N ALA A 402 2.70 7.23 -19.82
CA ALA A 402 3.84 6.74 -20.60
C ALA A 402 4.41 5.44 -20.03
N VAL A 403 4.20 5.22 -18.73
CA VAL A 403 4.50 3.98 -18.04
C VAL A 403 3.22 3.41 -17.47
N LEU A 404 3.00 2.10 -17.63
CA LEU A 404 1.91 1.37 -17.03
C LEU A 404 2.46 0.25 -16.14
N VAL A 405 1.76 -0.07 -15.06
CA VAL A 405 2.07 -1.25 -14.23
C VAL A 405 0.86 -2.17 -14.16
N ASP A 406 1.10 -3.47 -14.11
CA ASP A 406 0.05 -4.41 -13.78
C ASP A 406 -0.18 -4.36 -12.26
N ILE A 407 -1.41 -4.00 -11.83
CA ILE A 407 -1.77 -4.00 -10.42
C ILE A 407 -1.94 -5.44 -9.95
N LYS A 408 -0.80 -6.09 -9.70
CA LYS A 408 -0.71 -7.46 -9.23
C LYS A 408 0.56 -7.60 -8.39
N PHE A 409 0.42 -7.24 -7.12
CA PHE A 409 1.53 -7.09 -6.19
C PHE A 409 1.36 -7.93 -4.93
N TYR A 410 2.47 -8.31 -4.31
CA TYR A 410 2.52 -8.85 -2.96
C TYR A 410 3.62 -8.19 -2.11
N SER A 411 3.56 -8.35 -0.80
CA SER A 411 4.62 -7.98 0.14
C SER A 411 4.60 -8.91 1.37
N ASN A 412 5.78 -9.38 1.78
CA ASN A 412 5.95 -10.15 3.03
C ASN A 412 6.09 -9.17 4.20
N LEU A 413 5.05 -9.07 5.03
CA LEU A 413 4.95 -8.07 6.09
C LEU A 413 5.87 -8.34 7.29
N ASP A 414 6.31 -9.60 7.44
CA ASP A 414 7.26 -10.06 8.45
C ASP A 414 8.74 -9.87 8.05
N GLN A 415 9.00 -9.28 6.88
CA GLN A 415 10.33 -9.11 6.27
C GLN A 415 11.08 -10.41 5.97
N GLN A 416 10.40 -11.55 5.89
CA GLN A 416 11.04 -12.83 5.61
C GLN A 416 10.56 -13.40 4.28
N GLU A 417 11.47 -14.00 3.53
CA GLU A 417 11.14 -14.66 2.27
C GLU A 417 10.74 -16.12 2.50
N TRP A 418 9.83 -16.63 1.68
CA TRP A 418 9.41 -18.04 1.72
C TRP A 418 10.52 -19.03 1.35
N THR A 419 11.61 -18.53 0.75
CA THR A 419 12.80 -19.32 0.43
C THR A 419 13.74 -19.49 1.62
N ASP A 420 13.51 -18.81 2.75
CA ASP A 420 14.27 -19.05 3.98
C ASP A 420 13.90 -20.43 4.56
N PRO A 421 14.84 -21.39 4.64
CA PRO A 421 14.57 -22.74 5.15
C PRO A 421 14.18 -22.77 6.62
N LYS A 422 14.29 -21.66 7.36
CA LYS A 422 13.89 -21.54 8.76
C LYS A 422 12.48 -20.99 8.93
N LYS A 423 11.86 -20.46 7.88
CA LYS A 423 10.54 -19.82 7.93
C LYS A 423 9.44 -20.86 8.13
N TYR A 424 8.50 -20.59 9.04
CA TYR A 424 7.32 -21.41 9.32
C TYR A 424 7.58 -22.90 9.64
N LEU A 425 8.75 -23.23 10.20
CA LEU A 425 9.01 -24.60 10.63
C LEU A 425 8.08 -25.01 11.79
N ALA A 426 7.64 -26.26 11.81
CA ALA A 426 6.72 -26.81 12.82
C ALA A 426 7.27 -26.71 14.26
N ASN A 427 8.59 -26.58 14.43
CA ASN A 427 9.26 -26.43 15.72
C ASN A 427 9.46 -24.97 16.15
N ALA A 428 9.05 -23.99 15.33
CA ALA A 428 9.24 -22.57 15.63
C ALA A 428 8.65 -22.19 17.00
N ALA A 429 7.49 -22.73 17.35
CA ALA A 429 6.78 -22.46 18.61
C ALA A 429 7.52 -22.94 19.86
N THR A 430 8.36 -23.96 19.74
CA THR A 430 9.08 -24.53 20.88
C THR A 430 10.48 -23.95 21.04
N GLY A 431 10.98 -23.24 20.02
CA GLY A 431 12.35 -22.70 19.99
C GLY A 431 13.43 -23.77 20.04
N SER A 432 13.08 -25.04 19.81
CA SER A 432 13.98 -26.18 19.88
C SER A 432 14.33 -26.68 18.48
N THR A 433 15.60 -27.03 18.25
CA THR A 433 16.02 -27.74 17.03
C THR A 433 15.54 -29.19 17.01
N ASP A 434 15.20 -29.76 18.16
CA ASP A 434 14.66 -31.11 18.28
C ASP A 434 13.18 -31.08 18.62
N VAL A 435 12.37 -31.85 17.87
CA VAL A 435 10.95 -32.06 18.18
C VAL A 435 10.66 -33.54 18.27
N THR A 436 10.18 -33.96 19.44
CA THR A 436 9.70 -35.31 19.68
C THR A 436 8.22 -35.41 19.32
N TYR A 437 7.93 -36.24 18.33
CA TYR A 437 6.59 -36.62 17.89
C TYR A 437 6.15 -37.87 18.62
N LYS A 438 4.92 -37.86 19.13
CA LYS A 438 4.24 -39.06 19.63
C LYS A 438 3.45 -39.67 18.47
N VAL A 439 3.73 -40.92 18.13
CA VAL A 439 3.13 -41.62 17.00
C VAL A 439 2.65 -43.00 17.42
N MET A 440 1.73 -43.58 16.67
CA MET A 440 1.37 -44.99 16.88
C MET A 440 2.52 -45.87 16.38
N PRO A 441 3.07 -46.77 17.21
CA PRO A 441 4.18 -47.61 16.78
C PRO A 441 3.73 -48.60 15.69
N GLY A 442 4.64 -48.92 14.76
CA GLY A 442 4.35 -49.82 13.64
C GLY A 442 5.50 -49.92 12.64
N ASP A 443 5.25 -50.53 11.49
CA ASP A 443 6.25 -50.65 10.41
C ASP A 443 5.92 -49.68 9.28
N TYR A 444 6.83 -48.74 9.00
CA TYR A 444 6.75 -47.83 7.87
C TYR A 444 7.39 -48.45 6.64
N GLY A 445 6.81 -48.17 5.47
CA GLY A 445 7.45 -48.47 4.18
C GLY A 445 7.41 -49.94 3.75
N THR A 446 6.83 -50.85 4.52
CA THR A 446 6.73 -52.27 4.13
C THR A 446 5.82 -52.44 2.90
N PHE A 447 6.36 -53.04 1.83
CA PHE A 447 5.54 -53.40 0.67
C PHE A 447 4.59 -54.53 1.01
N THR A 448 3.30 -54.30 0.76
CA THR A 448 2.23 -55.29 1.02
C THR A 448 1.57 -55.79 -0.26
N ASP A 449 1.87 -55.20 -1.41
CA ASP A 449 1.28 -55.59 -2.68
C ASP A 449 1.89 -56.90 -3.22
N PRO A 450 1.10 -57.76 -3.89
CA PRO A 450 1.58 -59.03 -4.43
C PRO A 450 2.70 -58.90 -5.46
N TYR A 451 2.80 -57.78 -6.19
CA TYR A 451 3.80 -57.63 -7.26
C TYR A 451 5.21 -57.46 -6.68
N ASN A 452 5.37 -56.57 -5.69
CA ASN A 452 6.65 -56.34 -5.04
C ASN A 452 7.02 -57.50 -4.11
N THR A 453 6.05 -58.01 -3.35
CA THR A 453 6.29 -59.13 -2.42
C THR A 453 6.64 -60.44 -3.16
N ALA A 454 5.97 -60.77 -4.28
CA ALA A 454 6.30 -61.97 -5.07
C ALA A 454 7.67 -61.91 -5.75
N GLN A 455 8.22 -60.71 -5.97
CA GLN A 455 9.56 -60.49 -6.53
C GLN A 455 10.64 -60.35 -5.46
N GLY A 456 10.29 -60.51 -4.17
CA GLY A 456 11.23 -60.36 -3.06
C GLY A 456 11.78 -58.93 -2.92
N LYS A 457 11.09 -57.92 -3.45
CA LYS A 457 11.50 -56.52 -3.33
C LYS A 457 11.17 -56.01 -1.93
N VAL A 458 12.10 -55.27 -1.33
CA VAL A 458 11.92 -54.56 -0.06
C VAL A 458 12.10 -53.08 -0.28
N ASN A 459 11.41 -52.27 0.52
CA ASN A 459 11.63 -50.82 0.52
C ASN A 459 12.91 -50.53 1.32
N PRO A 460 13.94 -49.88 0.73
CA PRO A 460 15.15 -49.52 1.47
C PRO A 460 14.88 -48.56 2.64
N ASP A 461 13.76 -47.84 2.60
CA ASP A 461 13.34 -46.90 3.65
C ASP A 461 12.42 -47.56 4.71
N ALA A 462 12.21 -48.89 4.64
CA ALA A 462 11.39 -49.57 5.62
C ALA A 462 12.04 -49.52 7.01
N MET A 463 11.26 -49.09 8.01
CA MET A 463 11.73 -48.96 9.38
C MET A 463 10.61 -49.23 10.38
N SER A 464 10.99 -49.70 11.57
CA SER A 464 10.09 -49.71 12.71
C SER A 464 9.99 -48.29 13.27
N VAL A 465 8.76 -47.79 13.35
CA VAL A 465 8.38 -46.50 13.90
C VAL A 465 8.06 -46.73 15.39
N PRO A 466 8.87 -46.22 16.34
CA PRO A 466 8.59 -46.31 17.78
C PRO A 466 7.45 -45.36 18.19
N GLU A 467 6.98 -45.46 19.43
CA GLU A 467 5.93 -44.57 19.98
C GLU A 467 6.36 -43.08 20.04
N GLU A 468 7.67 -42.82 20.11
CA GLU A 468 8.24 -41.47 20.05
C GLU A 468 9.38 -41.38 19.03
N ILE A 469 9.30 -40.41 18.12
CA ILE A 469 10.35 -40.12 17.13
C ILE A 469 10.79 -38.67 17.27
N THR A 470 12.09 -38.42 17.33
CA THR A 470 12.62 -37.06 17.35
C THR A 470 13.12 -36.67 15.97
N LEU A 471 12.62 -35.56 15.44
CA LEU A 471 13.20 -34.89 14.27
C LEU A 471 14.12 -33.76 14.73
N THR A 472 15.32 -33.71 14.16
CA THR A 472 16.31 -32.67 14.43
C THR A 472 16.44 -31.77 13.20
N TYR A 473 16.17 -30.48 13.40
CA TYR A 473 16.33 -29.42 12.42
C TYR A 473 17.70 -28.76 12.60
N SER A 474 18.34 -28.34 11.51
CA SER A 474 19.65 -27.66 11.58
C SER A 474 19.59 -26.30 12.28
N SER A 475 18.41 -25.69 12.35
CA SER A 475 18.14 -24.40 12.99
C SER A 475 16.63 -24.18 13.12
N VAL A 476 16.22 -23.29 14.02
CA VAL A 476 14.82 -22.89 14.23
C VAL A 476 14.73 -21.37 14.34
N ALA A 477 13.69 -20.78 13.75
CA ALA A 477 13.34 -19.38 13.94
C ALA A 477 12.22 -19.26 15.00
N SER A 478 12.14 -18.11 15.67
CA SER A 478 11.00 -17.81 16.54
C SER A 478 9.69 -17.82 15.74
N PRO A 479 8.53 -18.06 16.40
CA PRO A 479 7.24 -17.97 15.75
C PRO A 479 7.03 -16.60 15.12
N VAL A 480 6.24 -16.57 14.05
CA VAL A 480 5.85 -15.31 13.44
C VAL A 480 4.92 -14.56 14.40
N GLU A 481 5.33 -13.35 14.75
CA GLU A 481 4.59 -12.41 15.58
C GLU A 481 4.10 -11.24 14.71
N PHE A 482 3.06 -10.55 15.18
CA PHE A 482 2.50 -9.39 14.49
C PHE A 482 2.27 -8.22 15.43
N GLU A 483 2.41 -7.01 14.89
CA GLU A 483 2.10 -5.79 15.63
C GLU A 483 0.61 -5.50 15.50
N ARG A 484 -0.06 -5.26 16.63
CA ARG A 484 -1.45 -4.81 16.63
C ARG A 484 -1.47 -3.32 16.31
N PRO A 485 -2.25 -2.88 15.31
CA PRO A 485 -2.44 -1.46 15.05
C PRO A 485 -2.93 -0.75 16.31
N ALA A 486 -2.43 0.47 16.54
CA ALA A 486 -3.00 1.31 17.59
C ALA A 486 -4.49 1.54 17.31
N PRO A 487 -5.38 1.45 18.33
CA PRO A 487 -6.78 1.77 18.14
C PRO A 487 -6.89 3.23 17.69
N ARG A 488 -7.41 3.47 16.48
CA ARG A 488 -7.76 4.83 16.06
C ARG A 488 -8.91 5.32 16.94
N SER A 489 -8.87 6.59 17.37
CA SER A 489 -10.03 7.20 18.03
C SER A 489 -11.21 7.17 17.05
N LEU A 490 -12.20 6.34 17.32
CA LEU A 490 -13.41 6.22 16.51
C LEU A 490 -14.36 7.43 16.65
N ASP A 491 -13.91 8.53 17.29
CA ASP A 491 -14.64 9.80 17.40
C ASP A 491 -14.69 10.58 16.07
N THR A 492 -14.07 10.08 15.00
CA THR A 492 -14.41 10.53 13.66
C THR A 492 -15.82 10.03 13.36
N ALA A 493 -16.81 10.94 13.41
CA ALA A 493 -18.13 10.74 12.83
C ALA A 493 -17.98 9.90 11.56
N GLN A 494 -18.75 8.79 11.46
CA GLN A 494 -18.66 7.78 10.41
C GLN A 494 -18.05 8.38 9.14
N MET A 495 -16.84 7.96 8.79
CA MET A 495 -16.15 8.51 7.62
C MET A 495 -16.94 8.09 6.38
N VAL A 496 -17.88 8.94 6.00
CA VAL A 496 -18.67 8.75 4.79
C VAL A 496 -17.75 9.08 3.62
N PRO A 497 -17.66 8.20 2.61
CA PRO A 497 -17.09 8.52 1.32
C PRO A 497 -17.44 9.96 0.89
N THR A 498 -16.51 10.69 0.29
CA THR A 498 -16.83 12.05 -0.16
C THR A 498 -17.61 11.95 -1.48
N PRO A 499 -18.75 12.66 -1.67
CA PRO A 499 -19.50 12.60 -2.92
C PRO A 499 -18.69 12.98 -4.17
N SER A 500 -17.61 13.77 -4.02
CA SER A 500 -16.71 14.14 -5.12
C SER A 500 -15.76 13.02 -5.55
N THR A 501 -15.55 12.00 -4.72
CA THR A 501 -14.63 10.88 -4.97
C THR A 501 -15.36 9.55 -5.11
N SER A 502 -16.51 9.41 -4.46
CA SER A 502 -17.33 8.21 -4.53
C SER A 502 -18.20 8.21 -5.77
N CYS A 503 -18.10 7.13 -6.55
CA CYS A 503 -19.03 6.88 -7.64
C CYS A 503 -20.31 6.18 -7.16
N ARG A 504 -20.41 5.80 -5.89
CA ARG A 504 -21.63 5.20 -5.33
C ARG A 504 -22.59 6.30 -4.89
N PRO A 505 -23.91 6.13 -5.07
CA PRO A 505 -24.88 7.01 -4.44
C PRO A 505 -24.68 7.01 -2.92
N ILE A 506 -24.33 8.17 -2.37
CA ILE A 506 -24.21 8.37 -0.93
C ILE A 506 -25.51 9.02 -0.45
N PRO A 507 -26.27 8.39 0.48
CA PRO A 507 -27.42 9.04 1.09
C PRO A 507 -26.97 10.34 1.78
N GLY A 508 -27.62 11.45 1.42
CA GLY A 508 -27.35 12.77 1.99
C GLY A 508 -27.95 12.96 3.38
#